data_AF-A0A962MLF6-F1
#
_entry.id   AF-A0A962MLF6-F1
#
_cell.length_a   1.000
_cell.length_b   1.000
_cell.length_c   1.000
_cell.angle_alpha   90.00
_cell.angle_beta   90.00
_cell.angle_gamma   90.00
#
_symmetry.space_group_name_H-M   'P 1'
#
loop_
_entity.id
_entity.type
_entity.pdbx_description
1 polymer ?
#
loop_
_entity_poly.entity_id
_entity_poly.type
_entity_poly.pdbx_seq_one_letter_code
_entity_poly.pdbx_strand_id
1 'polypeptide(L)'
;DMGANTGLINNVGLNAFQIALEQASIDPKYATKKLAAIYEILEPDYMTVQAEGRLIKLDKRLMEFLMLNLMMAMFYTRLGENVVRGGNAFSSGDFVDVLSHFPDTVVPERRKKRAYISNILSKNEVTRDDKYNRKLFRRIKHGQYIINPQLSLWVEDEWRSIYDLLSLDLLAYRLRDGQSYFYVNIDEHLQKQLEHFRSQVMALC
;
A
#
# COMPACT_ATOMS: atom_id res chain seq x y z
N ASP A 1 -10.08 10.55 29.47
CA ASP A 1 -10.24 9.69 28.28
C ASP A 1 -9.02 9.77 27.40
N MET A 2 -8.03 8.90 27.61
CA MET A 2 -6.90 8.75 26.69
C MET A 2 -7.34 7.78 25.60
N GLY A 3 -7.68 8.30 24.42
CA GLY A 3 -8.08 7.49 23.27
C GLY A 3 -7.02 6.45 22.89
N ALA A 4 -7.42 5.44 22.11
CA ALA A 4 -6.48 4.43 21.62
C ALA A 4 -5.38 5.07 20.75
N ASN A 5 -4.12 4.68 20.97
CA ASN A 5 -3.01 5.14 20.15
C ASN A 5 -3.07 4.48 18.76
N THR A 6 -3.54 5.22 17.75
CA THR A 6 -3.64 4.74 16.36
C THR A 6 -2.29 4.62 15.65
N GLY A 7 -1.20 5.06 16.29
CA GLY A 7 0.16 5.02 15.74
C GLY A 7 0.92 3.72 15.99
N LEU A 8 0.40 2.81 16.84
CA LEU A 8 1.04 1.51 17.10
C LEU A 8 0.92 0.59 15.89
N ILE A 9 2.00 -0.14 15.60
CA ILE A 9 2.09 -1.10 14.49
C ILE A 9 2.15 -2.54 14.98
N ASN A 10 1.74 -3.49 14.13
CA ASN A 10 1.92 -4.91 14.36
C ASN A 10 3.32 -5.39 13.90
N ASN A 11 3.59 -6.69 14.03
CA ASN A 11 4.86 -7.31 13.65
C ASN A 11 5.21 -7.20 12.15
N VAL A 12 4.29 -6.74 11.30
CA VAL A 12 4.47 -6.56 9.86
C VAL A 12 4.35 -5.08 9.45
N GLY A 13 4.50 -4.16 10.42
CA GLY A 13 4.57 -2.73 10.15
C GLY A 13 3.24 -2.05 9.84
N LEU A 14 2.10 -2.71 10.08
CA LEU A 14 0.77 -2.15 9.85
C LEU A 14 0.12 -1.68 11.14
N ASN A 15 -0.41 -0.46 11.13
CA ASN A 15 -1.25 0.05 12.21
C ASN A 15 -2.72 -0.42 12.08
N ALA A 16 -3.55 -0.12 13.08
CA ALA A 16 -4.94 -0.57 13.11
C ALA A 16 -5.76 -0.13 11.88
N PHE A 17 -5.51 1.08 11.37
CA PHE A 17 -6.15 1.58 10.15
C PHE A 17 -5.75 0.78 8.91
N GLN A 18 -4.45 0.53 8.75
CA GLN A 18 -3.92 -0.25 7.64
C GLN A 18 -4.36 -1.72 7.69
N ILE A 19 -4.51 -2.29 8.89
CA ILE A 19 -5.10 -3.63 9.09
C ILE A 19 -6.56 -3.65 8.62
N ALA A 20 -7.36 -2.63 8.98
CA ALA A 20 -8.75 -2.53 8.50
C ALA A 20 -8.83 -2.38 6.97
N LEU A 21 -7.94 -1.59 6.37
CA LEU A 21 -7.83 -1.47 4.91
C LEU A 21 -7.41 -2.77 4.23
N GLU A 22 -6.50 -3.53 4.86
CA GLU A 22 -6.06 -4.82 4.36
C GLU A 22 -7.23 -5.81 4.33
N GLN A 23 -8.00 -5.90 5.44
CA GLN A 23 -9.21 -6.72 5.51
C GLN A 23 -10.24 -6.30 4.45
N ALA A 24 -10.43 -5.00 4.23
CA ALA A 24 -11.28 -4.49 3.16
C ALA A 24 -10.76 -4.80 1.75
N SER A 25 -9.45 -4.99 1.58
CA SER A 25 -8.83 -5.33 0.29
C SER A 25 -8.97 -6.81 -0.09
N ILE A 26 -9.17 -7.69 0.91
CA ILE A 26 -9.31 -9.14 0.73
C ILE A 26 -10.77 -9.63 0.84
N ASP A 27 -11.63 -8.95 1.62
CA ASP A 27 -13.04 -9.33 1.80
C ASP A 27 -13.99 -8.19 1.37
N PRO A 28 -14.61 -8.30 0.18
CA PRO A 28 -15.61 -7.33 -0.29
C PRO A 28 -16.82 -7.17 0.64
N LYS A 29 -17.21 -8.21 1.39
CA LYS A 29 -18.30 -8.12 2.37
C LYS A 29 -17.87 -7.27 3.56
N TYR A 30 -16.64 -7.42 4.03
CA TYR A 30 -16.07 -6.55 5.06
C TYR A 30 -16.02 -5.10 4.58
N ALA A 31 -15.48 -4.86 3.38
CA ALA A 31 -15.38 -3.53 2.78
C ALA A 31 -16.75 -2.84 2.72
N THR A 32 -17.77 -3.56 2.25
CA THR A 32 -19.12 -2.99 2.06
C THR A 32 -19.87 -2.80 3.39
N LYS A 33 -19.76 -3.74 4.34
CA LYS A 33 -20.65 -3.80 5.51
C LYS A 33 -20.04 -3.28 6.81
N LYS A 34 -18.72 -3.34 6.96
CA LYS A 34 -18.03 -3.08 8.24
C LYS A 34 -17.13 -1.87 8.19
N LEU A 35 -16.45 -1.63 7.07
CA LEU A 35 -15.42 -0.60 6.98
C LEU A 35 -15.93 0.79 7.42
N ALA A 36 -17.09 1.23 6.91
CA ALA A 36 -17.63 2.54 7.23
C ALA A 36 -17.86 2.78 8.73
N ALA A 37 -18.18 1.74 9.51
CA ALA A 37 -18.46 1.87 10.93
C ALA A 37 -17.19 2.12 11.77
N ILE A 38 -16.01 1.76 11.25
CA ILE A 38 -14.75 1.85 11.98
C ILE A 38 -13.75 2.80 11.34
N TYR A 39 -13.97 3.23 10.08
CA TYR A 39 -13.00 3.97 9.30
C TYR A 39 -12.58 5.26 9.99
N GLU A 40 -13.52 6.14 10.35
CA GLU A 40 -13.20 7.42 11.00
C GLU A 40 -12.61 7.27 12.41
N ILE A 41 -12.92 6.17 13.09
CA ILE A 41 -12.40 5.87 14.44
C ILE A 41 -10.91 5.50 14.35
N LEU A 42 -10.53 4.77 13.30
CA LEU A 42 -9.18 4.28 13.10
C LEU A 42 -8.31 5.24 12.30
N GLU A 43 -8.88 6.05 11.41
CA GLU A 43 -8.15 6.94 10.50
C GLU A 43 -7.30 7.97 11.25
N PRO A 44 -5.96 7.91 11.10
CA PRO A 44 -5.09 8.97 11.60
C PRO A 44 -5.38 10.31 10.91
N ASP A 45 -5.24 11.42 11.62
CA ASP A 45 -5.39 12.76 11.02
C ASP A 45 -4.40 13.03 9.88
N TYR A 46 -3.23 12.40 9.95
CA TYR A 46 -2.20 12.49 8.94
C TYR A 46 -1.20 11.34 9.05
N MET A 47 -0.38 11.20 8.01
CA MET A 47 0.86 10.42 8.02
C MET A 47 2.02 11.35 7.70
N THR A 48 3.12 11.24 8.45
CA THR A 48 4.34 12.01 8.16
C THR A 48 5.32 11.12 7.41
N VAL A 49 5.76 11.59 6.25
CA VAL A 49 6.74 10.91 5.40
C VAL A 49 7.90 11.82 5.08
N GLN A 50 9.05 11.23 4.79
CA GLN A 50 10.20 11.92 4.23
C GLN A 50 10.50 11.34 2.85
N ALA A 51 10.59 12.21 1.84
CA ALA A 51 10.95 11.86 0.48
C ALA A 51 11.97 12.86 -0.05
N GLU A 52 13.08 12.39 -0.63
CA GLU A 52 14.15 13.25 -1.16
C GLU A 52 14.60 14.34 -0.15
N GLY A 53 14.75 13.96 1.13
CA GLY A 53 15.14 14.85 2.22
C GLY A 53 14.06 15.85 2.68
N ARG A 54 12.87 15.86 2.06
CA ARG A 54 11.76 16.76 2.41
C ARG A 54 10.78 16.07 3.35
N LEU A 55 10.43 16.75 4.44
CA LEU A 55 9.37 16.34 5.35
C LEU A 55 8.01 16.72 4.78
N ILE A 56 7.11 15.75 4.67
CA ILE A 56 5.79 15.90 4.06
C ILE A 56 4.74 15.35 5.02
N LYS A 57 3.81 16.22 5.42
CA LYS A 57 2.59 15.82 6.14
C LYS A 57 1.50 15.48 5.14
N LEU A 58 1.09 14.21 5.11
CA LEU A 58 -0.04 13.72 4.32
C LEU A 58 -1.31 13.78 5.17
N ASP A 59 -2.07 14.86 5.03
CA ASP A 59 -3.37 15.02 5.68
C ASP A 59 -4.38 13.97 5.17
N LYS A 60 -5.21 13.43 6.06
CA LYS A 60 -6.22 12.40 5.74
C LYS A 60 -7.16 12.76 4.59
N ARG A 61 -7.40 14.05 4.35
CA ARG A 61 -8.29 14.52 3.27
C ARG A 61 -7.68 14.32 1.88
N LEU A 62 -6.36 14.14 1.79
CA LEU A 62 -5.61 13.93 0.55
C LEU A 62 -5.79 12.50 0.05
N MET A 63 -5.99 12.34 -1.27
CA MET A 63 -6.05 10.99 -1.85
C MET A 63 -4.71 10.27 -1.73
N GLU A 64 -3.60 11.01 -1.73
CA GLU A 64 -2.25 10.51 -1.50
C GLU A 64 -2.11 9.76 -0.17
N PHE A 65 -2.74 10.26 0.89
CA PHE A 65 -2.76 9.59 2.19
C PHE A 65 -3.44 8.23 2.08
N LEU A 66 -4.64 8.18 1.52
CA LEU A 66 -5.39 6.94 1.35
C LEU A 66 -4.64 5.96 0.44
N MET A 67 -4.10 6.43 -0.69
CA MET A 67 -3.42 5.56 -1.65
C MET A 67 -2.12 4.97 -1.08
N LEU A 68 -1.34 5.74 -0.32
CA LEU A 68 -0.15 5.19 0.33
C LEU A 68 -0.53 4.14 1.38
N ASN A 69 -1.51 4.43 2.24
CA ASN A 69 -2.01 3.45 3.22
C ASN A 69 -2.57 2.19 2.55
N LEU A 70 -3.29 2.32 1.43
CA LEU A 70 -3.78 1.17 0.66
C LEU A 70 -2.64 0.35 0.05
N MET A 71 -1.57 0.98 -0.47
CA MET A 71 -0.41 0.23 -0.96
C MET A 71 0.29 -0.54 0.16
N MET A 72 0.40 0.05 1.36
CA MET A 72 0.92 -0.64 2.54
C MET A 72 0.02 -1.81 2.95
N ALA A 73 -1.30 -1.58 3.01
CA ALA A 73 -2.29 -2.61 3.36
C ALA A 73 -2.38 -3.75 2.35
N MET A 74 -2.19 -3.46 1.06
CA MET A 74 -2.20 -4.44 -0.02
C MET A 74 -0.81 -5.07 -0.26
N PHE A 75 0.21 -4.67 0.51
CA PHE A 75 1.60 -5.04 0.26
C PHE A 75 1.81 -6.55 0.25
N TYR A 76 1.27 -7.27 1.24
CA TYR A 76 1.47 -8.71 1.31
C TYR A 76 0.41 -9.52 0.56
N THR A 77 -0.67 -8.88 0.12
CA THR A 77 -1.82 -9.54 -0.52
C THR A 77 -1.74 -9.36 -2.02
N ARG A 78 -2.04 -8.16 -2.53
CA ARG A 78 -2.09 -7.88 -3.97
C ARG A 78 -0.71 -7.79 -4.62
N LEU A 79 0.28 -7.16 -3.98
CA LEU A 79 1.61 -7.05 -4.60
C LEU A 79 2.25 -8.44 -4.76
N GLY A 80 2.16 -9.28 -3.73
CA GLY A 80 2.65 -10.66 -3.79
C GLY A 80 2.01 -11.44 -4.94
N GLU A 81 0.68 -11.39 -5.05
CA GLU A 81 -0.05 -12.03 -6.15
C GLU A 81 0.34 -11.48 -7.53
N ASN A 82 0.50 -10.17 -7.67
CA ASN A 82 0.86 -9.52 -8.94
C ASN A 82 2.27 -9.89 -9.39
N VAL A 83 3.21 -9.99 -8.44
CA VAL A 83 4.59 -10.43 -8.71
C VAL A 83 4.57 -11.89 -9.18
N VAL A 84 3.85 -12.76 -8.47
CA VAL A 84 3.75 -14.20 -8.77
C VAL A 84 3.02 -14.52 -10.07
N ARG A 85 1.96 -13.79 -10.42
CA ARG A 85 1.14 -14.11 -11.59
C ARG A 85 1.69 -13.55 -12.89
N GLY A 86 2.53 -12.52 -12.85
CA GLY A 86 2.98 -11.86 -14.07
C GLY A 86 4.20 -10.95 -13.93
N GLY A 87 4.97 -11.07 -12.85
CA GLY A 87 6.11 -10.17 -12.58
C GLY A 87 5.69 -8.69 -12.58
N ASN A 88 4.48 -8.41 -12.11
CA ASN A 88 3.88 -7.08 -12.09
C ASN A 88 3.95 -6.48 -10.68
N ALA A 89 3.71 -5.17 -10.57
CA ALA A 89 3.58 -4.47 -9.30
C ALA A 89 2.15 -3.97 -9.14
N PHE A 90 1.93 -2.86 -8.44
CA PHE A 90 0.60 -2.27 -8.35
C PHE A 90 0.23 -1.54 -9.64
N SER A 91 -0.99 -1.77 -10.10
CA SER A 91 -1.63 -1.06 -11.19
C SER A 91 -2.78 -0.19 -10.69
N SER A 92 -3.25 0.74 -11.51
CA SER A 92 -4.50 1.46 -11.19
C SER A 92 -5.71 0.52 -11.06
N GLY A 93 -5.67 -0.67 -11.68
CA GLY A 93 -6.70 -1.69 -11.57
C GLY A 93 -6.86 -2.20 -10.15
N ASP A 94 -5.74 -2.49 -9.46
CA ASP A 94 -5.75 -3.00 -8.09
C ASP A 94 -6.51 -2.07 -7.13
N PHE A 95 -6.27 -0.76 -7.26
CA PHE A 95 -7.00 0.24 -6.47
C PHE A 95 -8.46 0.35 -6.88
N VAL A 96 -8.78 0.31 -8.18
CA VAL A 96 -10.17 0.40 -8.65
C VAL A 96 -10.97 -0.79 -8.12
N ASP A 97 -10.41 -1.98 -8.19
CA ASP A 97 -11.06 -3.21 -7.75
C ASP A 97 -11.39 -3.14 -6.25
N VAL A 98 -10.42 -2.76 -5.41
CA VAL A 98 -10.64 -2.62 -3.96
C VAL A 98 -11.59 -1.46 -3.63
N LEU A 99 -11.34 -0.27 -4.17
CA LEU A 99 -12.13 0.93 -3.86
C LEU A 99 -13.57 0.82 -4.34
N SER A 100 -13.87 0.00 -5.37
CA SER A 100 -15.23 -0.22 -5.85
C SER A 100 -16.16 -0.81 -4.78
N HIS A 101 -15.60 -1.49 -3.78
CA HIS A 101 -16.34 -2.07 -2.66
C HIS A 101 -16.45 -1.12 -1.45
N PHE A 102 -15.75 0.01 -1.47
CA PHE A 102 -15.76 0.95 -0.36
C PHE A 102 -17.05 1.79 -0.41
N PRO A 103 -17.74 2.01 0.72
CA PRO A 103 -18.91 2.87 0.77
C PRO A 103 -18.59 4.32 0.37
N ASP A 104 -19.55 5.01 -0.23
CA ASP A 104 -19.39 6.42 -0.64
C ASP A 104 -19.15 7.37 0.52
N THR A 105 -19.61 7.01 1.71
CA THR A 105 -19.35 7.72 2.96
C THR A 105 -17.88 7.68 3.34
N VAL A 106 -17.13 6.66 2.90
CA VAL A 106 -15.68 6.52 3.14
C VAL A 106 -14.88 7.15 2.00
N VAL A 107 -15.17 6.73 0.76
CA VAL A 107 -14.50 7.26 -0.43
C VAL A 107 -15.57 7.68 -1.43
N PRO A 108 -15.69 8.96 -1.78
CA PRO A 108 -16.68 9.38 -2.78
C PRO A 108 -16.42 8.74 -4.15
N GLU A 109 -17.49 8.38 -4.88
CA GLU A 109 -17.42 7.74 -6.21
C GLU A 109 -16.43 8.38 -7.19
N ARG A 110 -16.34 9.71 -7.20
CA ARG A 110 -15.39 10.45 -8.05
C ARG A 110 -13.94 10.04 -7.82
N ARG A 111 -13.57 9.73 -6.57
CA ARG A 111 -12.20 9.36 -6.19
C ARG A 111 -11.86 7.90 -6.46
N LYS A 112 -12.87 7.06 -6.75
CA LYS A 112 -12.70 5.64 -7.11
C LYS A 112 -12.43 5.43 -8.60
N LYS A 113 -12.65 6.44 -9.44
CA LYS A 113 -12.53 6.30 -10.89
C LYS A 113 -11.07 6.09 -11.30
N ARG A 114 -10.84 5.13 -12.22
CA ARG A 114 -9.49 4.78 -12.74
C ARG A 114 -8.69 5.99 -13.20
N ALA A 115 -9.31 6.90 -13.94
CA ALA A 115 -8.65 8.11 -14.43
C ALA A 115 -8.12 9.00 -13.28
N TYR A 116 -8.89 9.14 -12.20
CA TYR A 116 -8.48 9.89 -11.02
C TYR A 116 -7.31 9.21 -10.31
N ILE A 117 -7.41 7.89 -10.07
CA ILE A 117 -6.36 7.08 -9.44
C ILE A 117 -5.05 7.14 -10.25
N SER A 118 -5.11 6.94 -11.57
CA SER A 118 -3.94 7.05 -12.45
C SER A 118 -3.32 8.44 -12.42
N ASN A 119 -4.13 9.50 -12.31
CA ASN A 119 -3.62 10.85 -12.14
C ASN A 119 -2.89 11.02 -10.79
N ILE A 120 -3.42 10.47 -9.69
CA ILE A 120 -2.75 10.54 -8.38
C ILE A 120 -1.42 9.78 -8.38
N LEU A 121 -1.37 8.59 -8.99
CA LEU A 121 -0.14 7.82 -9.14
C LEU A 121 0.90 8.60 -9.95
N SER A 122 0.52 9.05 -11.15
CA SER A 122 1.46 9.70 -12.08
C SER A 122 1.92 11.08 -11.63
N LYS A 123 1.11 11.84 -10.87
CA LYS A 123 1.52 13.15 -10.35
C LYS A 123 2.47 13.05 -9.15
N ASN A 124 2.50 11.90 -8.46
CA ASN A 124 3.34 11.66 -7.28
C ASN A 124 4.53 10.72 -7.59
N GLU A 125 4.91 10.59 -8.86
CA GLU A 125 6.06 9.79 -9.29
C GLU A 125 7.38 10.44 -8.90
N VAL A 126 8.36 9.65 -8.45
CA VAL A 126 9.67 10.18 -8.07
C VAL A 126 10.40 10.91 -9.20
N THR A 127 10.20 10.49 -10.46
CA THR A 127 10.88 11.07 -11.63
C THR A 127 10.22 12.34 -12.14
N ARG A 128 8.99 12.64 -11.70
CA ARG A 128 8.25 13.80 -12.18
C ARG A 128 8.72 15.07 -11.50
N ASP A 129 9.05 16.09 -12.29
CA ASP A 129 9.39 17.40 -11.76
C ASP A 129 8.14 18.28 -11.68
N ASP A 130 7.64 18.48 -10.46
CA ASP A 130 6.50 19.34 -10.15
C ASP A 130 6.63 19.82 -8.70
N LYS A 131 6.34 21.10 -8.45
CA LYS A 131 6.49 21.76 -7.14
C LYS A 131 5.66 21.09 -6.04
N TYR A 132 4.52 20.50 -6.38
CA TYR A 132 3.58 19.86 -5.45
C TYR A 132 3.71 18.34 -5.40
N ASN A 133 4.68 17.77 -6.13
CA ASN A 133 4.95 16.35 -6.13
C ASN A 133 5.51 15.90 -4.78
N ARG A 134 4.87 14.88 -4.20
CA ARG A 134 5.26 14.31 -2.90
C ARG A 134 6.21 13.12 -3.01
N LYS A 135 6.56 12.69 -4.24
CA LYS A 135 7.55 11.65 -4.53
C LYS A 135 7.23 10.34 -3.81
N LEU A 136 5.96 9.94 -3.83
CA LEU A 136 5.44 8.79 -3.07
C LEU A 136 5.60 7.46 -3.82
N PHE A 137 5.60 7.50 -5.15
CA PHE A 137 5.52 6.29 -5.97
C PHE A 137 6.66 6.20 -6.98
N ARG A 138 7.16 4.99 -7.22
CA ARG A 138 8.10 4.71 -8.30
C ARG A 138 7.39 3.87 -9.35
N ARG A 139 7.35 4.36 -10.60
CA ARG A 139 6.90 3.57 -11.74
C ARG A 139 8.07 2.70 -12.21
N ILE A 140 7.91 1.38 -12.18
CA ILE A 140 8.95 0.42 -12.59
C ILE A 140 8.79 -0.03 -14.06
N LYS A 141 7.55 -0.02 -14.56
CA LYS A 141 7.20 -0.20 -15.99
C LYS A 141 5.84 0.45 -16.25
N HIS A 142 5.41 0.53 -17.51
CA HIS A 142 4.17 1.22 -17.88
C HIS A 142 2.97 0.72 -17.06
N GLY A 143 2.34 1.63 -16.32
CA GLY A 143 1.16 1.33 -15.50
C GLY A 143 1.44 0.51 -14.23
N GLN A 144 2.71 0.29 -13.86
CA GLN A 144 3.12 -0.57 -12.75
C GLN A 144 3.99 0.20 -11.75
N TYR A 145 3.55 0.22 -10.50
CA TYR A 145 4.05 1.10 -9.45
C TYR A 145 4.42 0.31 -8.19
N ILE A 146 5.45 0.79 -7.52
CA ILE A 146 5.80 0.41 -6.15
C ILE A 146 5.80 1.68 -5.29
N ILE A 147 5.79 1.52 -3.97
CA ILE A 147 6.06 2.64 -3.07
C ILE A 147 7.49 3.10 -3.32
N ASN A 148 7.73 4.42 -3.31
CA ASN A 148 9.07 4.98 -3.48
C ASN A 148 10.05 4.30 -2.49
N PRO A 149 11.09 3.59 -2.96
CA PRO A 149 12.04 2.92 -2.07
C PRO A 149 12.86 3.82 -1.16
N GLN A 150 13.00 5.09 -1.52
CA GLN A 150 13.65 6.10 -0.70
C GLN A 150 12.71 6.78 0.31
N LEU A 151 11.47 6.30 0.43
CA LEU A 151 10.49 6.87 1.35
C LEU A 151 10.76 6.39 2.77
N SER A 152 10.83 7.33 3.71
CA SER A 152 10.83 7.03 5.14
C SER A 152 9.54 7.52 5.79
N LEU A 153 9.08 6.82 6.82
CA LEU A 153 7.88 7.13 7.57
C LEU A 153 8.24 7.43 9.02
N TRP A 154 7.53 8.38 9.63
CA TRP A 154 7.60 8.61 11.07
C TRP A 154 6.63 7.66 11.77
N VAL A 155 7.16 6.68 12.48
CA VAL A 155 6.38 5.62 13.15
C VAL A 155 7.02 5.36 14.51
N GLU A 156 6.20 5.28 15.57
CA GLU A 156 6.68 5.03 16.94
C GLU A 156 7.86 5.94 17.36
N ASP A 157 7.76 7.23 17.03
CA ASP A 157 8.76 8.27 17.32
C ASP A 157 10.14 8.07 16.66
N GLU A 158 10.19 7.27 15.60
CA GLU A 158 11.40 6.98 14.84
C GLU A 158 11.17 7.11 13.33
N TRP A 159 12.23 7.46 12.59
CA TRP A 159 12.23 7.36 11.13
C TRP A 159 12.54 5.93 10.71
N ARG A 160 11.65 5.33 9.92
CA ARG A 160 11.87 3.99 9.35
C ARG A 160 11.72 4.03 7.84
N SER A 161 12.66 3.40 7.12
CA SER A 161 12.52 3.15 5.68
C SER A 161 11.27 2.31 5.43
N ILE A 162 10.53 2.61 4.35
CA ILE A 162 9.29 1.91 4.03
C ILE A 162 9.49 0.40 3.85
N TYR A 163 10.61 -0.03 3.25
CA TYR A 163 10.86 -1.45 2.98
C TYR A 163 11.52 -2.18 4.16
N ASP A 164 12.08 -1.44 5.12
CA ASP A 164 12.46 -2.01 6.42
C ASP A 164 11.20 -2.23 7.28
N LEU A 165 10.29 -1.27 7.27
CA LEU A 165 9.01 -1.34 7.99
C LEU A 165 8.13 -2.48 7.46
N LEU A 166 7.96 -2.57 6.14
CA LEU A 166 7.13 -3.58 5.49
C LEU A 166 7.86 -4.89 5.21
N SER A 167 9.17 -4.98 5.40
CA SER A 167 9.98 -6.18 5.16
C SER A 167 9.65 -6.94 3.85
N LEU A 168 10.43 -6.69 2.80
CA LEU A 168 10.30 -7.41 1.51
C LEU A 168 10.39 -8.94 1.66
N ASP A 169 11.06 -9.45 2.70
CA ASP A 169 11.17 -10.88 2.99
C ASP A 169 9.82 -11.54 3.30
N LEU A 170 8.91 -10.81 3.94
CA LEU A 170 7.59 -11.32 4.33
C LEU A 170 6.62 -11.44 3.14
N LEU A 171 6.94 -10.83 2.00
CA LEU A 171 6.14 -10.93 0.77
C LEU A 171 5.98 -12.38 0.31
N ALA A 172 7.03 -13.20 0.47
CA ALA A 172 7.03 -14.61 0.11
C ALA A 172 6.27 -15.49 1.14
N TYR A 173 6.29 -15.10 2.42
CA TYR A 173 5.74 -15.91 3.51
C TYR A 173 4.21 -15.93 3.50
N ARG A 174 3.56 -14.78 3.29
CA ARG A 174 2.08 -14.70 3.38
C ARG A 174 1.35 -15.41 2.24
N LEU A 175 1.99 -15.52 1.07
CA LEU A 175 1.47 -16.35 -0.03
C LEU A 175 1.43 -17.84 0.32
N ARG A 176 2.30 -18.29 1.25
CA ARG A 176 2.32 -19.68 1.74
C ARG A 176 1.21 -19.94 2.77
N ASP A 177 0.95 -18.99 3.68
CA ASP A 177 -0.09 -19.11 4.71
C ASP A 177 -1.53 -18.95 4.17
N GLY A 178 -1.72 -18.27 3.03
CA GLY A 178 -3.02 -18.08 2.39
C GLY A 178 -3.57 -19.27 1.61
N GLN A 179 -2.84 -20.39 1.51
CA GLN A 179 -3.19 -21.56 0.69
C GLN A 179 -3.90 -22.65 1.51
N SER A 180 -5.20 -22.46 1.73
CA SER A 180 -6.14 -23.57 1.60
C SER A 180 -6.51 -23.68 0.12
N TYR A 181 -6.26 -24.85 -0.47
CA TYR A 181 -6.55 -25.24 -1.86
C TYR A 181 -5.67 -24.60 -2.94
N PHE A 182 -4.43 -25.05 -3.09
CA PHE A 182 -3.83 -25.55 -4.35
C PHE A 182 -2.38 -25.98 -4.03
N TYR A 183 -2.22 -27.24 -3.61
CA TYR A 183 -0.91 -27.91 -3.65
C TYR A 183 -0.50 -28.06 -5.10
N VAL A 184 0.36 -27.18 -5.58
CA VAL A 184 1.18 -27.45 -6.74
C VAL A 184 2.60 -27.06 -6.39
N ASN A 185 3.53 -27.92 -6.77
CA ASN A 185 4.97 -27.80 -6.62
C ASN A 185 5.51 -26.67 -7.53
N ILE A 186 5.11 -25.41 -7.25
CA ILE A 186 5.42 -24.16 -8.00
C ILE A 186 6.49 -23.33 -7.24
N ASP A 187 7.10 -23.87 -6.18
CA ASP A 187 7.85 -23.07 -5.19
C ASP A 187 9.08 -22.37 -5.81
N GLU A 188 9.88 -23.04 -6.66
CA GLU A 188 11.11 -22.45 -7.22
C GLU A 188 10.85 -21.29 -8.20
N HIS A 189 9.87 -21.43 -9.11
CA HIS A 189 9.60 -20.37 -10.09
C HIS A 189 9.02 -19.12 -9.42
N LEU A 190 8.11 -19.31 -8.45
CA LEU A 190 7.52 -18.22 -7.69
C LEU A 190 8.58 -17.55 -6.81
N GLN A 191 9.40 -18.35 -6.14
CA GLN A 191 10.51 -17.85 -5.34
C GLN A 191 11.48 -17.04 -6.22
N LYS A 192 11.82 -17.53 -7.42
CA LYS A 192 12.68 -16.79 -8.35
C LYS A 192 12.06 -15.47 -8.81
N GLN A 193 10.75 -15.41 -9.04
CA GLN A 193 10.07 -14.16 -9.40
C GLN A 193 10.06 -13.17 -8.24
N LEU A 194 9.80 -13.63 -7.01
CA LEU A 194 9.84 -12.81 -5.80
C LEU A 194 11.26 -12.32 -5.50
N GLU A 195 12.28 -13.18 -5.62
CA GLU A 195 13.69 -12.82 -5.48
C GLU A 195 14.14 -11.82 -6.55
N HIS A 196 13.71 -12.02 -7.79
CA HIS A 196 13.99 -11.08 -8.87
C HIS A 196 13.35 -9.72 -8.61
N PHE A 197 12.07 -9.69 -8.23
CA PHE A 197 11.37 -8.46 -7.87
C PHE A 197 12.02 -7.77 -6.68
N ARG A 198 12.37 -8.52 -5.63
CA ARG A 198 13.08 -7.99 -4.47
C ARG A 198 14.41 -7.37 -4.87
N SER A 199 15.20 -8.05 -5.70
CA SER A 199 16.48 -7.54 -6.18
C SER A 199 16.31 -6.24 -6.97
N GLN A 200 15.26 -6.15 -7.80
CA GLN A 200 14.93 -4.91 -8.51
C GLN A 200 14.54 -3.77 -7.57
N VAL A 201 13.76 -4.04 -6.52
CA VAL A 201 13.37 -3.03 -5.52
C VAL A 201 14.59 -2.58 -4.71
N MET A 202 15.40 -3.53 -4.23
CA MET A 202 16.60 -3.23 -3.44
C MET A 202 17.65 -2.45 -4.23
N ALA A 203 17.75 -2.64 -5.55
CA ALA A 203 18.62 -1.84 -6.40
C ALA A 203 18.17 -0.37 -6.56
N LEU A 204 16.97 -0.03 -6.07
CA LEU A 204 16.41 1.32 -6.07
C LEU A 204 16.39 1.96 -4.66
N CYS A 205 16.68 1.18 -3.62
CA CYS A 205 16.97 1.64 -2.25
C CYS A 205 18.40 2.18 -2.17
#